data_AF-A0A1W1XTD9-F1
#
_entry.id   AF-A0A1W1XTD9-F1
#
_cell.length_a   1.000
_cell.length_b   1.000
_cell.length_c   1.000
_cell.angle_alpha   90.00
_cell.angle_beta   90.00
_cell.angle_gamma   90.00
#
_symmetry.space_group_name_H-M   'P 1'
#
loop_
_entity.id
_entity.type
_entity.pdbx_description
1 polymer ?
#
loop_
_entity_poly.entity_id
_entity_poly.type
_entity_poly.pdbx_seq_one_letter_code
_entity_poly.pdbx_strand_id
1 'polypeptide(L)' 'MSEVKLKSIDGVIYDGFLESFSHDCISLTNVKIQDGNSSYTVTNEVKFFKNTIIWFYILEQ' A
#
# COMPACT_ATOMS: atom_id res chain seq x y z
N MET A 1 -14.73 -1.96 2.97
CA MET A 1 -13.43 -1.58 2.38
C MET A 1 -12.36 -2.17 3.29
N SER A 2 -11.39 -2.91 2.76
CA SER A 2 -10.42 -3.63 3.59
C SER A 2 -9.18 -2.77 3.81
N GLU A 3 -8.76 -2.62 5.06
CA GLU A 3 -7.48 -1.97 5.38
C GLU A 3 -6.34 -2.93 5.06
N VAL A 4 -5.26 -2.40 4.48
CA VAL A 4 -4.13 -3.19 4.03
C VAL A 4 -2.82 -2.50 4.38
N LYS A 5 -1.79 -3.35 4.52
CA LYS A 5 -0.41 -2.93 4.67
C LYS A 5 0.43 -3.54 3.58
N LEU A 6 1.22 -2.72 2.90
CA LEU A 6 2.06 -3.12 1.77
C LEU A 6 3.49 -2.63 2.00
N LYS A 7 4.49 -3.46 1.67
CA LYS A 7 5.88 -3.00 1.56
C LYS A 7 6.37 -3.11 0.14
N SER A 8 6.86 -1.99 -0.37
CA SER A 8 7.49 -1.92 -1.68
C SER A 8 8.95 -2.40 -1.66
N ILE A 9 9.48 -2.70 -2.84
CA ILE A 9 10.89 -3.05 -3.05
C ILE A 9 11.86 -1.96 -2.57
N ASP A 10 11.44 -0.70 -2.58
CA ASP A 10 12.22 0.45 -2.11
C ASP A 10 12.26 0.55 -0.57
N GLY A 11 11.65 -0.41 0.13
CA GLY A 11 11.62 -0.47 1.58
C GLY A 11 10.51 0.38 2.23
N VAL A 12 9.80 1.19 1.45
CA VAL A 12 8.69 2.04 1.90
C VAL A 12 7.48 1.19 2.24
N ILE A 13 6.85 1.50 3.37
CA ILE A 13 5.61 0.86 3.86
C ILE A 13 4.42 1.77 3.56
N TYR A 14 3.33 1.17 3.10
CA TYR A 14 2.09 1.84 2.75
C TYR A 14 0.96 1.21 3.57
N ASP A 15 0.24 2.04 4.32
CA ASP A 15 -0.99 1.65 5.01
C ASP A 15 -2.16 2.36 4.31
N GLY A 16 -3.19 1.64 3.90
CA GLY A 16 -4.31 2.26 3.17
C GLY A 16 -5.49 1.32 3.01
N PHE A 17 -6.46 1.71 2.18
CA PHE A 17 -7.63 0.89 1.88
C PHE A 17 -7.56 0.30 0.49
N LEU A 18 -7.81 -1.00 0.37
CA LEU A 18 -7.87 -1.67 -0.92
C LEU A 18 -9.06 -1.14 -1.73
N GLU A 19 -8.76 -0.58 -2.90
CA GLU A 19 -9.77 -0.05 -3.83
C GLU A 19 -9.96 -1.01 -5.01
N SER A 20 -8.86 -1.55 -5.58
CA SER A 20 -8.94 -2.62 -6.59
C SER A 20 -7.75 -3.58 -6.55
N PHE A 21 -7.99 -4.83 -6.95
CA PHE A 21 -6.96 -5.87 -7.04
C PHE A 21 -7.12 -6.63 -8.36
N SER A 22 -6.04 -6.68 -9.15
CA SER A 22 -6.01 -7.32 -10.47
C SER A 22 -4.86 -8.33 -10.57
N HIS A 23 -4.70 -8.96 -11.74
CA HIS A 23 -3.60 -9.90 -11.96
C HIS A 23 -2.22 -9.24 -11.78
N ASP A 24 -2.04 -8.00 -12.24
CA ASP A 24 -0.73 -7.35 -12.30
C ASP A 24 -0.59 -6.15 -11.35
N CYS A 25 -1.71 -5.58 -10.90
CA CYS A 25 -1.73 -4.33 -10.14
C CYS A 25 -2.64 -4.38 -8.92
N ILE A 26 -2.31 -3.58 -7.91
CA ILE A 26 -3.12 -3.29 -6.73
C ILE A 26 -3.28 -1.78 -6.62
N SER A 27 -4.50 -1.29 -6.42
CA SER A 27 -4.77 0.12 -6.16
C SER A 27 -5.26 0.31 -4.73
N LEU A 28 -4.66 1.28 -4.05
CA LEU A 28 -4.98 1.66 -2.68
C LEU A 28 -5.48 3.10 -2.65
N THR A 29 -6.39 3.39 -1.73
CA THR A 29 -6.87 4.75 -1.45
C THR A 29 -6.59 5.16 -0.01
N ASN A 30 -6.55 6.48 0.21
CA ASN A 30 -6.29 7.10 1.52
C ASN A 30 -5.00 6.55 2.16
N VAL A 31 -3.93 6.55 1.37
CA VAL A 31 -2.69 5.85 1.67
C VAL A 31 -1.79 6.72 2.53
N LYS A 32 -1.35 6.16 3.66
CA LYS A 32 -0.30 6.69 4.53
C LYS A 32 1.01 6.01 4.17
N ILE A 33 2.02 6.80 3.86
CA ILE A 33 3.35 6.35 3.42
C ILE A 33 4.32 6.49 4.60
N GLN A 34 5.04 5.43 4.95
CA GLN A 34 6.10 5.41 5.96
C GLN A 34 7.45 5.14 5.29
N ASP A 35 8.29 6.16 5.22
CA ASP A 35 9.60 6.13 4.56
C ASP A 35 10.77 6.04 5.54
N GLY A 36 10.68 5.20 6.59
CA GLY A 36 11.77 4.95 7.54
C GLY A 36 12.19 6.14 8.44
N ASN A 37 11.85 7.37 8.06
CA ASN A 37 12.12 8.62 8.77
C ASN A 37 10.93 9.08 9.65
N SER A 38 9.97 8.19 9.93
CA SER A 38 8.73 8.49 10.66
C SER A 38 7.88 9.62 10.03
N SER A 39 8.15 9.99 8.77
CA SER A 39 7.29 10.91 8.04
C SER A 39 6.11 10.15 7.46
N TYR A 40 4.91 10.71 7.65
CA TYR A 40 3.67 10.18 7.09
C TYR A 40 3.19 11.15 6.01
N THR A 41 3.29 10.74 4.75
CA THR A 41 2.62 11.44 3.65
C THR A 41 1.29 10.77 3.37
N VAL A 42 0.21 11.56 3.26
CA VAL A 42 -1.10 11.06 2.86
C VAL A 42 -1.32 11.37 1.38
N THR A 43 -1.72 10.37 0.62
CA THR A 43 -2.12 10.52 -0.78
C THR A 43 -3.45 9.83 -1.04
N ASN A 44 -4.23 10.38 -1.97
CA ASN A 44 -5.60 9.90 -2.23
C ASN A 44 -5.62 8.52 -2.87
N GLU A 45 -4.74 8.26 -3.84
CA GLU A 45 -4.69 7.01 -4.59
C GLU A 45 -3.25 6.65 -4.95
N VAL A 46 -2.89 5.37 -4.83
CA VAL A 46 -1.62 4.82 -5.31
C VAL A 46 -1.87 3.49 -5.98
N LYS A 47 -1.23 3.29 -7.13
CA LYS A 47 -1.23 2.02 -7.85
C LYS A 47 0.14 1.36 -7.77
N PHE A 48 0.15 0.10 -7.37
CA PHE A 48 1.35 -0.74 -7.27
C PHE A 48 1.30 -1.83 -8.32
N PHE A 49 2.41 -2.05 -9.01
CA PHE A 49 2.61 -3.26 -9.80
C PHE A 49 3.07 -4.39 -8.87
N LYS A 50 2.59 -5.62 -9.08
CA LYS A 50 2.91 -6.73 -8.16
C LYS A 50 4.40 -7.05 -8.08
N ASN A 51 5.16 -6.78 -9.14
CA ASN A 51 6.62 -6.94 -9.16
C ASN A 51 7.36 -5.93 -8.28
N THR A 52 6.71 -4.86 -7.80
CA THR A 52 7.30 -3.87 -6.89
C THR A 52 6.92 -4.12 -5.43
N ILE A 53 6.22 -5.21 -5.12
CA ILE A 53 5.71 -5.53 -3.77
C ILE A 53 6.55 -6.65 -3.17
N ILE A 54 7.10 -6.42 -1.98
CA ILE A 54 7.77 -7.45 -1.18
C ILE A 54 6.73 -8.29 -0.44
N TRP A 55 5.80 -7.63 0.25
CA TRP A 55 4.70 -8.28 0.96
C TRP A 55 3.47 -7.38 1.01
N PHE A 56 2.32 -8.02 1.19
CA PHE A 56 1.00 -7.41 1.25
C PHE A 56 0.17 -8.18 2.28
N TYR A 57 -0.43 -7.45 3.23
CA TYR A 57 -1.30 -7.99 4.27
C TYR A 57 -2.64 -7.28 4.23
N ILE A 58 -3.71 -8.05 4.33
CA ILE A 58 -5.05 -7.54 4.63
C ILE A 58 -5.19 -7.56 6.15
N LEU A 59 -5.50 -6.41 6.74
CA LEU A 59 -5.79 -6.29 8.16
C LEU A 59 -7.27 -6.64 8.34
N GLU A 60 -7.55 -7.88 8.76
CA GLU A 60 -8.90 -8.26 9.18
C GLU A 60 -9.22 -7.57 10.52
N GLN A 61 -10.39 -6.94 10.60
CA GLN A 61 -10.96 -6.43 11.86
C GLN A 61 -11.79 -7.52 12.53
#